data_AF-A0A8K0QF01-F1
#
_entry.id   AF-A0A8K0QF01-F1
#
_cell.length_a   1.000
_cell.length_b   1.000
_cell.length_c   1.000
_cell.angle_alpha   90.00
_cell.angle_beta   90.00
_cell.angle_gamma   90.00
#
_symmetry.space_group_name_H-M   'P 1'
#
loop_
_entity.id
_entity.type
_entity.pdbx_description
1 polymer ?
#
loop_
_entity_poly.entity_id
_entity_poly.type
_entity_poly.pdbx_seq_one_letter_code
_entity_poly.pdbx_strand_id
1 'polypeptide(L)'
;MTRNSQGRPTNRSLASHDCKKGKTRWSKDKRHRGGKGIRTNQSREGTKPEVDAAGHIVYRMTTGKRKQTLCFFMKNKQRVKFVLDPQNMAMVCPAWLDIRHKARSGNVQIKNVCLDDPEAEFAIRLLLDISHGNKETRENLKSATARELWYVSEIYNWLGRPRFLRTPAMEFYRSRCLRRSNVPFISPETIARGIQNLISQAKGLRMVENWLLLGVVADRFGLSNVRKDVENAIVLSCRGDGSSIMDRARRVCTPGEWESLQSLGFRDERLWLDRGERINRIFDTLRLLIEQVINFEAGILPNESLFNIWSENNIAPCGECRPLPMNTLIRALMAERLWPLSAKSYQGSVNDLLEALEVAGRSMGIHEFADSCNPYTHFLGNRILYSTGEVHA
;
A
#
# COMPACT_ATOMS: atom_id res chain seq x y z
N MET A 1 -9.90 74.36 -3.18
CA MET A 1 -9.96 73.46 -4.36
C MET A 1 -10.27 72.06 -3.84
N THR A 2 -11.32 71.34 -4.24
CA THR A 2 -12.52 71.71 -5.04
C THR A 2 -13.70 70.82 -4.59
N ARG A 3 -14.96 71.24 -4.82
CA ARG A 3 -16.20 70.51 -4.42
C ARG A 3 -16.30 69.13 -5.12
N ASN A 4 -16.86 68.06 -4.57
CA ASN A 4 -18.05 67.83 -3.69
C ASN A 4 -19.41 67.84 -4.45
N SER A 5 -20.39 67.08 -3.90
CA SER A 5 -21.83 66.97 -4.19
C SER A 5 -22.38 66.29 -5.48
N GLN A 6 -23.12 65.17 -5.24
CA GLN A 6 -24.52 64.84 -5.65
C GLN A 6 -24.96 64.77 -7.14
N GLY A 7 -25.88 63.84 -7.46
CA GLY A 7 -26.64 63.85 -8.73
C GLY A 7 -27.40 62.55 -9.10
N ARG A 8 -28.70 62.48 -8.81
CA ARG A 8 -29.75 61.58 -9.39
C ARG A 8 -30.91 62.52 -9.83
N PRO A 9 -31.98 62.11 -10.57
CA PRO A 9 -32.37 60.81 -11.12
C PRO A 9 -32.96 60.90 -12.58
N THR A 10 -33.93 60.02 -12.92
CA THR A 10 -34.93 60.04 -14.04
C THR A 10 -34.56 59.42 -15.42
N ASN A 11 -35.50 58.97 -16.28
CA ASN A 11 -36.78 58.20 -16.11
C ASN A 11 -37.32 57.76 -17.52
N ARG A 12 -38.27 56.78 -17.58
CA ARG A 12 -39.01 56.29 -18.79
C ARG A 12 -38.15 55.52 -19.83
N SER A 13 -38.67 54.77 -20.82
CA SER A 13 -40.05 54.49 -21.31
C SER A 13 -40.21 53.01 -21.75
N LEU A 14 -41.37 52.34 -21.58
CA LEU A 14 -42.38 51.95 -22.62
C LEU A 14 -41.83 51.22 -23.88
N ALA A 15 -42.44 50.15 -24.44
CA ALA A 15 -43.56 49.27 -24.03
C ALA A 15 -43.43 47.90 -24.82
N SER A 16 -44.40 47.14 -25.37
CA SER A 16 -45.88 47.19 -25.52
C SER A 16 -46.44 45.88 -26.15
N HIS A 17 -47.50 45.29 -25.57
CA HIS A 17 -48.51 44.39 -26.22
C HIS A 17 -48.04 43.03 -26.84
N ASP A 18 -48.86 41.99 -27.08
CA ASP A 18 -50.30 41.66 -26.89
C ASP A 18 -50.43 40.10 -26.76
N CYS A 19 -51.60 39.42 -26.72
CA CYS A 19 -52.75 39.45 -25.80
C CYS A 19 -53.80 38.36 -26.22
N LYS A 20 -54.60 37.86 -25.26
CA LYS A 20 -55.85 37.04 -25.41
C LYS A 20 -55.82 35.54 -25.83
N LYS A 21 -56.22 34.71 -24.84
CA LYS A 21 -57.35 33.75 -24.82
C LYS A 21 -57.39 32.53 -25.78
N GLY A 22 -57.49 31.34 -25.17
CA GLY A 22 -58.12 30.14 -25.73
C GLY A 22 -58.65 29.20 -24.62
N LYS A 23 -59.84 28.59 -24.79
CA LYS A 23 -60.45 27.62 -23.84
C LYS A 23 -60.91 26.35 -24.57
N THR A 24 -60.50 25.18 -24.10
CA THR A 24 -61.17 23.85 -24.23
C THR A 24 -60.39 22.87 -23.35
N ARG A 25 -60.95 22.11 -22.38
CA ARG A 25 -62.01 21.07 -22.34
C ARG A 25 -61.47 19.65 -22.67
N TRP A 26 -61.85 18.66 -21.86
CA TRP A 26 -61.25 17.31 -21.80
C TRP A 26 -61.45 16.44 -23.06
N SER A 27 -60.52 15.51 -23.33
CA SER A 27 -60.85 14.06 -23.31
C SER A 27 -59.63 13.11 -23.37
N LYS A 28 -59.77 11.98 -22.67
CA LYS A 28 -59.19 10.61 -22.76
C LYS A 28 -57.93 10.26 -23.60
N ASP A 29 -57.15 9.37 -22.97
CA ASP A 29 -56.45 8.18 -23.51
C ASP A 29 -55.49 8.28 -24.70
N LYS A 30 -54.21 7.97 -24.42
CA LYS A 30 -53.46 6.90 -25.11
C LYS A 30 -52.27 6.39 -24.29
N ARG A 31 -52.17 5.06 -24.13
CA ARG A 31 -50.99 4.39 -23.53
C ARG A 31 -49.92 4.20 -24.59
N HIS A 32 -48.73 4.78 -24.46
CA HIS A 32 -47.55 4.23 -25.14
C HIS A 32 -46.27 4.27 -24.30
N ARG A 33 -45.51 3.18 -24.45
CA ARG A 33 -44.24 2.79 -23.86
C ARG A 33 -43.25 3.95 -23.64
N GLY A 34 -43.13 4.41 -22.39
CA GLY A 34 -41.92 5.11 -21.95
C GLY A 34 -40.74 4.13 -21.84
N GLY A 35 -39.58 4.49 -22.40
CA GLY A 35 -38.42 3.60 -22.49
C GLY A 35 -37.77 3.28 -21.13
N LYS A 36 -37.00 2.18 -21.09
CA LYS A 36 -36.12 1.87 -19.95
C LYS A 36 -34.96 2.87 -19.90
N GLY A 37 -35.18 4.02 -19.25
CA GLY A 37 -34.09 4.93 -18.90
C GLY A 37 -33.09 4.20 -18.00
N ILE A 38 -31.89 3.96 -18.52
CA ILE A 38 -30.77 3.43 -17.73
C ILE A 38 -30.44 4.49 -16.67
N ARG A 39 -30.72 4.20 -15.41
CA ARG A 39 -30.26 5.02 -14.29
C ARG A 39 -28.74 4.83 -14.16
N THR A 40 -28.00 5.70 -14.84
CA THR A 40 -26.62 6.01 -14.45
C THR A 40 -26.66 6.48 -13.00
N ASN A 41 -26.06 5.70 -12.10
CA ASN A 41 -25.79 6.16 -10.75
C ASN A 41 -24.68 7.22 -10.85
N GLN A 42 -25.06 8.49 -10.98
CA GLN A 42 -24.14 9.59 -10.70
C GLN A 42 -23.56 9.38 -9.30
N SER A 43 -22.24 9.43 -9.18
CA SER A 43 -21.59 9.33 -7.89
C SER A 43 -22.05 10.47 -6.99
N ARG A 44 -22.32 10.12 -5.74
CA ARG A 44 -22.65 11.09 -4.70
C ARG A 44 -21.35 11.54 -4.07
N GLU A 45 -21.24 12.83 -3.77
CA GLU A 45 -20.18 13.32 -2.89
C GLU A 45 -20.11 12.46 -1.63
N GLY A 46 -18.88 12.18 -1.16
CA GLY A 46 -18.66 11.43 0.09
C GLY A 46 -19.35 12.10 1.28
N THR A 47 -19.55 11.34 2.35
CA THR A 47 -20.28 11.84 3.53
C THR A 47 -19.57 13.05 4.15
N LYS A 48 -20.09 14.26 3.88
CA LYS A 48 -19.58 15.50 4.48
C LYS A 48 -19.92 15.51 5.98
N PRO A 49 -18.96 15.80 6.88
CA PRO A 49 -19.22 15.85 8.31
C PRO A 49 -20.11 17.05 8.66
N GLU A 50 -21.24 16.78 9.33
CA GLU A 50 -22.04 17.80 10.02
C GLU A 50 -21.70 17.80 11.51
N VAL A 51 -21.95 18.90 12.23
CA VAL A 51 -21.92 18.91 13.70
C VAL A 51 -23.35 18.90 14.22
N ASP A 52 -23.70 17.97 15.13
CA ASP A 52 -25.03 17.98 15.76
C ASP A 52 -25.13 18.96 16.94
N ALA A 53 -26.37 19.23 17.38
CA ALA A 53 -26.67 20.19 18.44
C ALA A 53 -26.05 19.87 19.82
N ALA A 54 -25.34 18.74 19.95
CA ALA A 54 -24.57 18.37 21.14
C ALA A 54 -23.06 18.22 20.83
N GLY A 55 -22.55 18.86 19.77
CA GLY A 55 -21.12 18.98 19.47
C GLY A 55 -20.47 17.76 18.81
N HIS A 56 -21.26 16.75 18.45
CA HIS A 56 -20.75 15.52 17.85
C HIS A 56 -20.58 15.67 16.34
N ILE A 57 -19.50 15.12 15.78
CA ILE A 57 -19.38 14.98 14.32
C ILE A 57 -20.33 13.86 13.86
N VAL A 58 -21.17 14.15 12.88
CA VAL A 58 -22.15 13.23 12.32
C VAL A 58 -21.99 13.13 10.82
N TYR A 59 -21.61 11.95 10.34
CA TYR A 59 -21.58 11.61 8.93
C TYR A 59 -22.99 11.17 8.52
N ARG A 60 -23.76 12.10 7.93
CA ARG A 60 -25.18 11.89 7.62
C ARG A 60 -25.39 11.31 6.22
N MET A 61 -26.13 10.21 6.17
CA MET A 61 -26.65 9.65 4.92
C MET A 61 -27.94 10.32 4.45
N THR A 62 -27.97 10.68 3.17
CA THR A 62 -29.07 11.37 2.46
C THR A 62 -30.33 10.52 2.25
N THR A 63 -30.27 9.20 2.44
CA THR A 63 -31.40 8.28 2.19
C THR A 63 -31.50 7.17 3.24
N GLY A 64 -32.71 6.91 3.75
CA GLY A 64 -33.03 5.74 4.60
C GLY A 64 -34.16 5.99 5.61
N LYS A 65 -35.20 5.14 5.62
CA LYS A 65 -36.35 5.22 6.55
C LYS A 65 -36.13 4.54 7.93
N ARG A 66 -35.08 3.72 8.06
CA ARG A 66 -34.60 3.18 9.34
C ARG A 66 -33.08 3.35 9.38
N LYS A 67 -32.63 4.29 10.19
CA LYS A 67 -31.21 4.63 10.38
C LYS A 67 -30.71 3.94 11.65
N GLN A 68 -29.51 3.36 11.64
CA GLN A 68 -28.84 2.93 12.87
C GLN A 68 -27.44 3.53 12.93
N THR A 69 -27.12 4.17 14.05
CA THR A 69 -25.86 4.88 14.24
C THR A 69 -24.80 3.94 14.81
N LEU A 70 -23.58 3.97 14.28
CA LEU A 70 -22.39 3.57 15.03
C LEU A 70 -21.81 4.81 15.70
N CYS A 71 -21.57 4.73 17.01
CA CYS A 71 -20.91 5.78 17.78
C CYS A 71 -19.50 5.31 18.12
N PHE A 72 -18.49 6.10 17.76
CA PHE A 72 -17.10 5.90 18.19
C PHE A 72 -16.70 7.06 19.09
N PHE A 73 -15.85 6.81 20.10
CA PHE A 73 -15.12 7.88 20.76
C PHE A 73 -13.80 8.06 20.03
N MET A 74 -13.55 9.28 19.55
CA MET A 74 -12.27 9.71 18.98
C MET A 74 -11.65 10.78 19.89
N LYS A 75 -10.54 11.36 19.42
CA LYS A 75 -9.70 12.32 20.14
C LYS A 75 -10.48 13.42 20.84
N ASN A 76 -9.93 13.92 21.95
CA ASN A 76 -10.54 14.96 22.80
C ASN A 76 -11.93 14.56 23.37
N LYS A 77 -12.21 13.25 23.50
CA LYS A 77 -13.51 12.68 23.92
C LYS A 77 -14.66 12.99 22.94
N GLN A 78 -14.36 13.41 21.71
CA GLN A 78 -15.38 13.72 20.72
C GLN A 78 -16.04 12.42 20.25
N ARG A 79 -17.38 12.30 20.37
CA ARG A 79 -18.06 11.17 19.74
C ARG A 79 -18.30 11.47 18.28
N VAL A 80 -17.94 10.52 17.43
CA VAL A 80 -18.20 10.54 16.00
C VAL A 80 -19.29 9.52 15.68
N LYS A 81 -20.31 9.98 14.95
CA LYS A 81 -21.55 9.24 14.69
C LYS A 81 -21.70 8.97 13.21
N PHE A 82 -21.72 7.70 12.82
CA PHE A 82 -21.93 7.29 11.44
C PHE A 82 -23.31 6.68 11.25
N VAL A 83 -24.09 7.24 10.32
CA VAL A 83 -25.52 6.93 10.15
C VAL A 83 -25.71 5.85 9.09
N LEU A 84 -25.73 4.58 9.51
CA LEU A 84 -25.72 3.44 8.60
C LEU A 84 -27.11 2.96 8.16
N ASP A 85 -27.14 2.28 7.02
CA ASP A 85 -28.29 1.54 6.50
C ASP A 85 -28.21 0.08 7.00
N PRO A 86 -29.13 -0.37 7.87
CA PRO A 86 -29.07 -1.71 8.44
C PRO A 86 -29.33 -2.85 7.44
N GLN A 87 -29.93 -2.56 6.27
CA GLN A 87 -30.19 -3.55 5.21
C GLN A 87 -28.95 -3.74 4.34
N ASN A 88 -28.31 -2.66 3.91
CA ASN A 88 -27.05 -2.75 3.16
C ASN A 88 -25.97 -3.43 4.01
N MET A 89 -25.77 -2.97 5.25
CA MET A 89 -24.81 -3.61 6.16
C MET A 89 -25.08 -5.11 6.36
N ALA A 90 -26.34 -5.55 6.43
CA ALA A 90 -26.68 -6.98 6.55
C ALA A 90 -26.31 -7.82 5.31
N MET A 91 -26.16 -7.20 4.13
CA MET A 91 -25.74 -7.87 2.89
C MET A 91 -24.21 -7.94 2.72
N VAL A 92 -23.48 -6.93 3.23
CA VAL A 92 -22.03 -6.75 2.98
C VAL A 92 -21.12 -7.04 4.18
N CYS A 93 -21.64 -7.03 5.41
CA CYS A 93 -20.88 -7.20 6.65
C CYS A 93 -21.36 -8.48 7.38
N PRO A 94 -20.65 -9.62 7.25
CA PRO A 94 -21.01 -10.87 7.90
C PRO A 94 -21.22 -10.81 9.42
N ALA A 95 -20.42 -9.99 10.14
CA ALA A 95 -20.56 -9.77 11.58
C ALA A 95 -21.58 -8.67 11.94
N TRP A 96 -22.36 -8.16 10.98
CA TRP A 96 -23.25 -7.00 11.21
C TRP A 96 -24.24 -7.23 12.34
N LEU A 97 -24.77 -8.45 12.53
CA LEU A 97 -25.72 -8.71 13.62
C LEU A 97 -25.07 -8.43 14.99
N ASP A 98 -23.88 -8.96 15.23
CA ASP A 98 -23.16 -8.82 16.51
C ASP A 98 -22.71 -7.36 16.74
N ILE A 99 -22.20 -6.71 15.69
CA ILE A 99 -21.87 -5.28 15.68
C ILE A 99 -23.12 -4.43 15.99
N ARG A 100 -24.25 -4.76 15.37
CA ARG A 100 -25.53 -4.06 15.55
C ARG A 100 -26.07 -4.21 16.97
N HIS A 101 -25.79 -5.32 17.65
CA HIS A 101 -26.06 -5.48 19.08
C HIS A 101 -25.10 -4.62 19.93
N LYS A 102 -23.79 -4.66 19.69
CA LYS A 102 -22.78 -3.83 20.40
C LYS A 102 -23.03 -2.32 20.25
N ALA A 103 -23.51 -1.87 19.10
CA ALA A 103 -23.86 -0.47 18.85
C ALA A 103 -25.12 0.00 19.59
N ARG A 104 -25.95 -0.89 20.14
CA ARG A 104 -27.07 -0.51 21.02
C ARG A 104 -26.62 -0.17 22.44
N SER A 105 -25.56 -0.83 22.92
CA SER A 105 -24.89 -0.51 24.18
C SER A 105 -24.04 0.78 24.15
N GLY A 106 -24.06 1.51 23.03
CA GLY A 106 -23.43 2.82 22.89
C GLY A 106 -22.16 2.78 22.05
N ASN A 107 -21.02 3.12 22.66
CA ASN A 107 -19.78 3.37 21.92
C ASN A 107 -19.13 2.05 21.48
N VAL A 108 -18.81 1.96 20.20
CA VAL A 108 -18.15 0.81 19.58
C VAL A 108 -16.64 0.98 19.73
N GLN A 109 -16.00 -0.07 20.26
CA GLN A 109 -14.55 -0.24 20.18
C GLN A 109 -14.24 -1.37 19.18
N ILE A 110 -13.13 -1.20 18.46
CA ILE A 110 -12.56 -2.17 17.54
C ILE A 110 -11.19 -2.53 18.12
N LYS A 111 -10.86 -3.83 18.23
CA LYS A 111 -9.54 -4.24 18.73
C LYS A 111 -8.46 -3.67 17.81
N ASN A 112 -7.31 -3.28 18.36
CA ASN A 112 -6.14 -2.76 17.66
C ASN A 112 -6.29 -1.40 16.98
N VAL A 113 -7.51 -0.87 16.81
CA VAL A 113 -7.74 0.43 16.15
C VAL A 113 -7.63 1.59 17.15
N CYS A 114 -6.62 2.44 17.01
CA CYS A 114 -6.51 3.67 17.78
C CYS A 114 -7.42 4.76 17.20
N LEU A 115 -8.53 5.06 17.88
CA LEU A 115 -9.51 6.04 17.41
C LEU A 115 -9.06 7.51 17.60
N ASP A 116 -7.88 7.74 18.16
CA ASP A 116 -7.26 9.07 18.32
C ASP A 116 -6.27 9.41 17.17
N ASP A 117 -6.16 8.52 16.18
CA ASP A 117 -5.19 8.50 15.09
C ASP A 117 -5.89 8.83 13.74
N PRO A 118 -5.42 9.81 12.95
CA PRO A 118 -6.14 10.24 11.75
C PRO A 118 -6.19 9.16 10.65
N GLU A 119 -5.17 8.32 10.52
CA GLU A 119 -5.18 7.14 9.65
C GLU A 119 -6.33 6.15 9.98
N ALA A 120 -6.76 6.09 11.25
CA ALA A 120 -7.92 5.28 11.65
C ALA A 120 -9.25 5.95 11.28
N GLU A 121 -9.35 7.28 11.34
CA GLU A 121 -10.52 8.02 10.85
C GLU A 121 -10.69 7.81 9.34
N PHE A 122 -9.60 7.91 8.56
CA PHE A 122 -9.58 7.59 7.13
C PHE A 122 -10.12 6.18 6.87
N ALA A 123 -9.56 5.17 7.55
CA ALA A 123 -9.93 3.77 7.35
C ALA A 123 -11.41 3.50 7.68
N ILE A 124 -11.94 4.12 8.74
CA ILE A 124 -13.37 4.06 9.10
C ILE A 124 -14.22 4.73 8.01
N ARG A 125 -13.91 5.97 7.61
CA ARG A 125 -14.69 6.72 6.61
C ARG A 125 -14.72 6.01 5.26
N LEU A 126 -13.57 5.54 4.78
CA LEU A 126 -13.42 4.75 3.56
C LEU A 126 -14.33 3.51 3.58
N LEU A 127 -14.26 2.70 4.64
CA LEU A 127 -15.06 1.49 4.74
C LEU A 127 -16.56 1.82 4.81
N LEU A 128 -16.96 2.89 5.48
CA LEU A 128 -18.38 3.25 5.60
C LEU A 128 -18.96 3.81 4.30
N ASP A 129 -18.24 4.65 3.55
CA ASP A 129 -18.64 5.08 2.20
C ASP A 129 -18.78 3.86 1.26
N ILE A 130 -17.88 2.87 1.33
CA ILE A 130 -17.99 1.59 0.61
C ILE A 130 -19.25 0.80 1.04
N SER A 131 -19.58 0.77 2.34
CA SER A 131 -20.81 0.12 2.85
C SER A 131 -22.09 0.69 2.26
N HIS A 132 -22.04 1.98 1.92
CA HIS A 132 -23.12 2.74 1.32
C HIS A 132 -23.16 2.66 -0.21
N GLY A 133 -22.26 1.89 -0.81
CA GLY A 133 -22.19 1.64 -2.25
C GLY A 133 -21.38 2.68 -3.02
N ASN A 134 -20.68 3.60 -2.36
CA ASN A 134 -19.71 4.45 -3.03
C ASN A 134 -18.47 3.61 -3.37
N LYS A 135 -18.42 3.13 -4.61
CA LYS A 135 -17.32 2.30 -5.11
C LYS A 135 -16.11 3.14 -5.52
N GLU A 136 -16.28 4.42 -5.82
CA GLU A 136 -15.20 5.31 -6.26
C GLU A 136 -14.23 5.60 -5.11
N THR A 137 -14.71 5.68 -3.86
CA THR A 137 -13.84 5.83 -2.67
C THR A 137 -12.79 4.71 -2.53
N ARG A 138 -13.00 3.54 -3.16
CA ARG A 138 -11.99 2.46 -3.20
C ARG A 138 -10.70 2.88 -3.89
N GLU A 139 -10.75 3.82 -4.82
CA GLU A 139 -9.56 4.32 -5.53
C GLU A 139 -8.64 5.11 -4.58
N ASN A 140 -9.15 5.64 -3.46
CA ASN A 140 -8.34 6.30 -2.42
C ASN A 140 -7.32 5.35 -1.78
N LEU A 141 -7.51 4.03 -1.87
CA LEU A 141 -6.52 3.03 -1.43
C LEU A 141 -5.22 3.06 -2.26
N LYS A 142 -5.22 3.71 -3.43
CA LYS A 142 -4.03 3.90 -4.28
C LYS A 142 -3.00 4.88 -3.71
N SER A 143 -3.41 5.71 -2.75
CA SER A 143 -2.60 6.74 -2.08
C SER A 143 -2.59 6.59 -0.55
N ALA A 144 -3.11 5.47 -0.04
CA ALA A 144 -3.18 5.20 1.40
C ALA A 144 -1.82 4.73 1.93
N THR A 145 -1.43 5.20 3.12
CA THR A 145 -0.20 4.81 3.82
C THR A 145 -0.23 3.36 4.32
N ALA A 146 0.92 2.82 4.73
CA ALA A 146 0.97 1.49 5.33
C ALA A 146 0.12 1.36 6.61
N ARG A 147 0.02 2.43 7.42
CA ARG A 147 -0.82 2.45 8.63
C ARG A 147 -2.31 2.55 8.30
N GLU A 148 -2.69 3.35 7.30
CA GLU A 148 -4.08 3.38 6.79
C GLU A 148 -4.51 2.02 6.25
N LEU A 149 -3.68 1.37 5.43
CA LEU A 149 -3.93 0.01 4.93
C LEU A 149 -4.03 -1.00 6.08
N TRP A 150 -3.22 -0.84 7.14
CA TRP A 150 -3.29 -1.68 8.33
C TRP A 150 -4.62 -1.51 9.10
N TYR A 151 -5.04 -0.28 9.40
CA TYR A 151 -6.35 -0.01 10.02
C TYR A 151 -7.50 -0.52 9.16
N VAL A 152 -7.45 -0.32 7.83
CA VAL A 152 -8.42 -0.92 6.89
C VAL A 152 -8.46 -2.44 7.04
N SER A 153 -7.31 -3.10 7.20
CA SER A 153 -7.24 -4.56 7.36
C SER A 153 -7.83 -5.10 8.66
N GLU A 154 -7.72 -4.35 9.77
CA GLU A 154 -8.26 -4.71 11.08
C GLU A 154 -9.73 -4.35 11.25
N ILE A 155 -10.19 -3.21 10.70
CA ILE A 155 -11.63 -2.89 10.66
C ILE A 155 -12.35 -3.87 9.71
N TYR A 156 -11.75 -4.23 8.57
CA TYR A 156 -12.28 -5.29 7.70
C TYR A 156 -12.31 -6.66 8.40
N ASN A 157 -11.34 -6.95 9.28
CA ASN A 157 -11.34 -8.11 10.16
C ASN A 157 -12.57 -8.10 11.09
N TRP A 158 -12.82 -6.96 11.73
CA TRP A 158 -13.91 -6.73 12.70
C TRP A 158 -15.31 -6.76 12.06
N LEU A 159 -15.48 -6.25 10.83
CA LEU A 159 -16.70 -6.42 10.02
C LEU A 159 -17.00 -7.91 9.69
N GLY A 160 -16.07 -8.80 9.99
CA GLY A 160 -16.16 -10.24 9.78
C GLY A 160 -15.82 -10.59 8.35
N ARG A 161 -14.57 -11.01 8.09
CA ARG A 161 -14.19 -11.52 6.77
C ARG A 161 -15.12 -12.68 6.36
N PRO A 162 -15.52 -12.78 5.07
CA PRO A 162 -16.06 -14.03 4.54
C PRO A 162 -15.05 -15.14 4.80
N ARG A 163 -15.37 -16.09 5.69
CA ARG A 163 -14.46 -17.18 6.09
C ARG A 163 -14.34 -18.19 4.95
N PHE A 164 -13.39 -17.91 4.06
CA PHE A 164 -13.08 -18.64 2.83
C PHE A 164 -14.18 -18.64 1.75
N LEU A 165 -13.76 -18.72 0.50
CA LEU A 165 -14.59 -19.07 -0.65
C LEU A 165 -14.92 -20.57 -0.68
N ARG A 166 -15.29 -21.15 0.47
CA ARG A 166 -15.94 -22.46 0.48
C ARG A 166 -17.38 -22.26 0.09
N THR A 167 -17.70 -22.60 -1.16
CA THR A 167 -19.06 -22.90 -1.61
C THR A 167 -19.70 -23.82 -0.57
N PRO A 168 -20.87 -23.49 0.01
CA PRO A 168 -21.47 -24.34 1.03
C PRO A 168 -21.89 -25.67 0.39
N ALA A 169 -21.18 -26.75 0.73
CA ALA A 169 -21.71 -28.09 0.59
C ALA A 169 -23.06 -28.16 1.33
N MET A 170 -24.02 -28.87 0.77
CA MET A 170 -25.42 -28.71 1.16
C MET A 170 -25.74 -29.24 2.56
N GLU A 171 -25.85 -28.33 3.54
CA GLU A 171 -26.57 -28.59 4.80
C GLU A 171 -27.80 -27.67 4.90
N PHE A 172 -28.98 -28.28 4.78
CA PHE A 172 -30.27 -27.59 4.66
C PHE A 172 -30.85 -27.18 6.03
N TYR A 173 -30.34 -26.11 6.66
CA TYR A 173 -31.04 -25.50 7.81
C TYR A 173 -31.22 -23.96 7.75
N ARG A 174 -32.48 -23.58 7.50
CA ARG A 174 -33.17 -22.34 7.92
C ARG A 174 -32.66 -21.00 7.37
N SER A 175 -32.85 -20.84 6.07
CA SER A 175 -33.81 -19.86 5.48
C SER A 175 -33.83 -18.39 5.95
N ARG A 176 -33.80 -17.48 4.95
CA ARG A 176 -34.03 -16.01 4.96
C ARG A 176 -32.86 -15.06 5.20
N CYS A 177 -31.78 -15.44 5.90
CA CYS A 177 -30.59 -14.56 6.03
C CYS A 177 -29.49 -14.79 4.99
N LEU A 178 -29.64 -15.79 4.11
CA LEU A 178 -28.61 -16.28 3.17
C LEU A 178 -28.61 -15.59 1.79
N ARG A 179 -28.97 -14.31 1.71
CA ARG A 179 -28.56 -13.42 0.60
C ARG A 179 -27.33 -12.58 1.00
N ARG A 180 -26.39 -13.19 1.72
CA ARG A 180 -25.08 -12.60 2.00
C ARG A 180 -24.27 -12.60 0.71
N SER A 181 -23.67 -11.47 0.38
CA SER A 181 -22.71 -11.38 -0.72
C SER A 181 -21.43 -12.10 -0.31
N ASN A 182 -21.05 -13.17 -1.02
CA ASN A 182 -19.71 -13.76 -0.89
C ASN A 182 -18.61 -12.87 -1.52
N VAL A 183 -18.98 -11.81 -2.25
CA VAL A 183 -18.01 -10.80 -2.73
C VAL A 183 -17.44 -10.03 -1.54
N PRO A 184 -16.10 -9.96 -1.38
CA PRO A 184 -15.48 -9.29 -0.24
C PRO A 184 -15.67 -7.77 -0.29
N PHE A 185 -15.64 -7.16 0.90
CA PHE A 185 -15.94 -5.75 1.11
C PHE A 185 -14.94 -4.80 0.44
N ILE A 186 -13.65 -5.17 0.50
CA ILE A 186 -12.58 -4.71 -0.39
C ILE A 186 -12.01 -5.98 -1.03
N SER A 187 -11.70 -5.95 -2.32
CA SER A 187 -11.12 -7.10 -3.01
C SER A 187 -9.59 -7.14 -2.84
N PRO A 188 -8.95 -8.32 -2.72
CA PRO A 188 -7.51 -8.43 -2.48
C PRO A 188 -6.66 -7.69 -3.52
N GLU A 189 -7.11 -7.62 -4.77
CA GLU A 189 -6.42 -6.98 -5.89
C GLU A 189 -6.42 -5.45 -5.77
N THR A 190 -7.35 -4.86 -5.02
CA THR A 190 -7.31 -3.42 -4.71
C THR A 190 -6.30 -3.13 -3.61
N ILE A 191 -6.16 -4.01 -2.62
CA ILE A 191 -5.11 -3.90 -1.58
C ILE A 191 -3.73 -4.15 -2.18
N ALA A 192 -3.57 -5.19 -3.00
CA ALA A 192 -2.31 -5.51 -3.69
C ALA A 192 -1.81 -4.33 -4.54
N ARG A 193 -2.69 -3.70 -5.34
CA ARG A 193 -2.34 -2.50 -6.12
C ARG A 193 -2.01 -1.29 -5.24
N GLY A 194 -2.68 -1.10 -4.11
CA GLY A 194 -2.32 -0.06 -3.14
C GLY A 194 -0.90 -0.25 -2.58
N ILE A 195 -0.53 -1.49 -2.24
CA ILE A 195 0.81 -1.84 -1.77
C ILE A 195 1.85 -1.69 -2.89
N GLN A 196 1.57 -2.15 -4.10
CA GLN A 196 2.46 -1.98 -5.26
C GLN A 196 2.69 -0.49 -5.59
N ASN A 197 1.66 0.35 -5.47
CA ASN A 197 1.80 1.80 -5.63
C ASN A 197 2.75 2.41 -4.59
N LEU A 198 2.58 2.08 -3.30
CA LEU A 198 3.47 2.54 -2.23
C LEU A 198 4.93 2.15 -2.50
N ILE A 199 5.17 0.88 -2.82
CA ILE A 199 6.51 0.36 -3.14
C ILE A 199 7.12 1.13 -4.33
N SER A 200 6.32 1.37 -5.38
CA SER A 200 6.76 2.07 -6.59
C SER A 200 7.08 3.54 -6.34
N GLN A 201 6.24 4.24 -5.57
CA GLN A 201 6.43 5.65 -5.20
C GLN A 201 7.66 5.85 -4.30
N ALA A 202 7.87 4.95 -3.35
CA ALA A 202 9.04 4.96 -2.47
C ALA A 202 10.32 4.38 -3.12
N LYS A 203 10.24 3.86 -4.36
CA LYS A 203 11.30 3.14 -5.07
C LYS A 203 11.87 1.93 -4.32
N GLY A 204 11.05 1.27 -3.49
CA GLY A 204 11.43 0.07 -2.75
C GLY A 204 10.65 -0.10 -1.44
N LEU A 205 10.33 -1.35 -1.10
CA LEU A 205 9.47 -1.67 0.04
C LEU A 205 9.97 -1.11 1.39
N ARG A 206 11.29 -1.04 1.59
CA ARG A 206 11.92 -0.56 2.83
C ARG A 206 11.81 0.94 3.04
N MET A 207 11.67 1.69 1.95
CA MET A 207 11.56 3.14 1.93
C MET A 207 10.12 3.60 2.25
N VAL A 208 9.15 2.67 2.24
CA VAL A 208 7.79 2.93 2.72
C VAL A 208 7.79 2.98 4.24
N GLU A 209 7.29 4.06 4.82
CA GLU A 209 7.17 4.17 6.29
C GLU A 209 6.26 3.06 6.85
N ASN A 210 6.66 2.43 7.95
CA ASN A 210 5.94 1.32 8.59
C ASN A 210 5.67 0.09 7.70
N TRP A 211 6.51 -0.15 6.67
CA TRP A 211 6.33 -1.24 5.70
C TRP A 211 6.09 -2.65 6.27
N LEU A 212 6.57 -2.95 7.48
CA LEU A 212 6.31 -4.22 8.17
C LEU A 212 4.81 -4.48 8.39
N LEU A 213 4.01 -3.41 8.59
CA LEU A 213 2.55 -3.52 8.71
C LEU A 213 1.91 -4.05 7.42
N LEU A 214 2.55 -3.85 6.26
CA LEU A 214 2.10 -4.41 4.99
C LEU A 214 2.19 -5.95 4.99
N GLY A 215 3.05 -6.55 5.81
CA GLY A 215 3.05 -8.00 6.06
C GLY A 215 1.79 -8.47 6.78
N VAL A 216 1.29 -7.67 7.74
CA VAL A 216 0.00 -7.93 8.41
C VAL A 216 -1.13 -7.77 7.42
N VAL A 217 -1.13 -6.71 6.61
CA VAL A 217 -2.13 -6.48 5.55
C VAL A 217 -2.12 -7.61 4.51
N ALA A 218 -0.94 -8.09 4.12
CA ALA A 218 -0.79 -9.19 3.17
C ALA A 218 -1.39 -10.49 3.72
N ASP A 219 -1.04 -10.87 4.95
CA ASP A 219 -1.66 -11.99 5.67
C ASP A 219 -3.20 -11.81 5.79
N ARG A 220 -3.64 -10.62 6.18
CA ARG A 220 -5.06 -10.27 6.34
C ARG A 220 -5.88 -10.46 5.07
N PHE A 221 -5.30 -10.22 3.89
CA PHE A 221 -5.97 -10.34 2.59
C PHE A 221 -5.57 -11.57 1.76
N GLY A 222 -4.70 -12.45 2.29
CA GLY A 222 -4.24 -13.67 1.60
C GLY A 222 -3.21 -13.44 0.49
N LEU A 223 -2.48 -12.31 0.52
CA LEU A 223 -1.52 -11.90 -0.50
C LEU A 223 -0.15 -12.55 -0.26
N SER A 224 -0.02 -13.84 -0.58
CA SER A 224 1.19 -14.65 -0.35
C SER A 224 2.48 -14.01 -0.89
N ASN A 225 2.44 -13.45 -2.09
CA ASN A 225 3.61 -12.85 -2.74
C ASN A 225 4.09 -11.62 -1.94
N VAL A 226 3.19 -10.68 -1.65
CA VAL A 226 3.49 -9.48 -0.85
C VAL A 226 4.03 -9.85 0.54
N ARG A 227 3.49 -10.91 1.17
CA ARG A 227 4.03 -11.42 2.44
C ARG A 227 5.47 -11.94 2.28
N LYS A 228 5.76 -12.71 1.22
CA LYS A 228 7.12 -13.17 0.88
C LYS A 228 8.07 -12.00 0.59
N ASP A 229 7.59 -10.92 -0.02
CA ASP A 229 8.38 -9.72 -0.31
C ASP A 229 8.72 -8.93 0.97
N VAL A 230 7.79 -8.88 1.93
CA VAL A 230 8.06 -8.39 3.29
C VAL A 230 9.07 -9.29 3.99
N GLU A 231 8.94 -10.62 3.94
CA GLU A 231 9.90 -11.56 4.53
C GLU A 231 11.31 -11.42 3.92
N ASN A 232 11.42 -11.29 2.59
CA ASN A 232 12.66 -10.93 1.89
C ASN A 232 13.22 -9.57 2.34
N ALA A 233 12.36 -8.55 2.49
CA ALA A 233 12.75 -7.23 2.93
C ALA A 233 13.21 -7.20 4.40
N ILE A 234 12.81 -8.18 5.23
CA ILE A 234 13.40 -8.41 6.55
C ILE A 234 14.82 -8.98 6.37
N VAL A 235 15.01 -10.09 5.63
CA VAL A 235 16.33 -10.74 5.43
C VAL A 235 17.44 -9.74 5.09
N LEU A 236 17.30 -8.99 3.99
CA LEU A 236 18.39 -8.11 3.54
C LEU A 236 18.54 -6.85 4.44
N SER A 237 17.68 -6.64 5.44
CA SER A 237 17.74 -5.54 6.42
C SER A 237 18.44 -5.94 7.74
N CYS A 238 18.73 -7.24 7.92
CA CYS A 238 19.32 -7.81 9.13
C CYS A 238 20.83 -7.50 9.21
N ARG A 239 21.28 -6.95 10.35
CA ARG A 239 22.67 -6.51 10.58
C ARG A 239 23.43 -7.48 11.47
N GLY A 240 24.68 -7.80 11.13
CA GLY A 240 25.50 -8.80 11.83
C GLY A 240 25.75 -8.49 13.31
N ASP A 241 25.60 -7.21 13.69
CA ASP A 241 25.58 -6.74 15.09
C ASP A 241 24.40 -7.28 15.95
N GLY A 242 23.51 -8.08 15.36
CA GLY A 242 22.36 -8.68 16.04
C GLY A 242 21.17 -7.73 16.21
N SER A 243 21.22 -6.51 15.67
CA SER A 243 20.13 -5.53 15.82
C SER A 243 18.87 -5.94 15.04
N SER A 244 17.89 -6.50 15.76
CA SER A 244 16.64 -6.94 15.15
C SER A 244 15.85 -5.78 14.54
N ILE A 245 15.31 -6.03 13.35
CA ILE A 245 14.33 -5.14 12.70
C ILE A 245 13.04 -5.09 13.53
N MET A 246 12.70 -6.19 14.21
CA MET A 246 11.54 -6.27 15.08
C MET A 246 11.73 -5.40 16.33
N ASP A 247 12.93 -5.30 16.89
CA ASP A 247 13.22 -4.35 17.99
C ASP A 247 13.20 -2.89 17.54
N ARG A 248 13.57 -2.60 16.29
CA ARG A 248 13.38 -1.25 15.70
C ARG A 248 11.89 -0.95 15.53
N ALA A 249 11.11 -1.88 14.99
CA ALA A 249 9.67 -1.75 14.82
C ALA A 249 8.94 -1.56 16.16
N ARG A 250 9.30 -2.33 17.19
CA ARG A 250 8.74 -2.26 18.55
C ARG A 250 8.83 -0.88 19.21
N ARG A 251 9.75 -0.01 18.77
CA ARG A 251 9.90 1.37 19.26
C ARG A 251 8.97 2.39 18.57
N VAL A 252 8.38 2.01 17.43
CA VAL A 252 7.56 2.89 16.57
C VAL A 252 6.10 2.43 16.51
N CYS A 253 5.86 1.11 16.56
CA CYS A 253 4.53 0.53 16.57
C CYS A 253 3.81 0.74 17.91
N THR A 254 2.51 1.05 17.82
CA THR A 254 1.56 0.92 18.92
C THR A 254 1.45 -0.53 19.42
N PRO A 255 0.93 -0.78 20.64
CA PRO A 255 0.76 -2.14 21.15
C PRO A 255 -0.10 -3.06 20.26
N GLY A 256 -1.10 -2.52 19.55
CA GLY A 256 -1.98 -3.30 18.65
C GLY A 256 -1.33 -3.64 17.31
N GLU A 257 -0.54 -2.72 16.74
CA GLU A 257 0.33 -2.98 15.60
C GLU A 257 1.36 -4.05 15.95
N TRP A 258 2.00 -3.94 17.12
CA TRP A 258 3.01 -4.89 17.60
C TRP A 258 2.45 -6.29 17.87
N GLU A 259 1.31 -6.43 18.56
CA GLU A 259 0.65 -7.74 18.74
C GLU A 259 0.34 -8.39 17.37
N SER A 260 -0.11 -7.59 16.41
CA SER A 260 -0.44 -8.05 15.06
C SER A 260 0.81 -8.50 14.29
N LEU A 261 1.92 -7.76 14.39
CA LEU A 261 3.22 -8.13 13.81
C LEU A 261 3.78 -9.42 14.42
N GLN A 262 3.75 -9.56 15.75
CA GLN A 262 4.19 -10.79 16.42
C GLN A 262 3.38 -12.01 15.96
N SER A 263 2.08 -11.84 15.70
CA SER A 263 1.21 -12.95 15.24
C SER A 263 1.59 -13.54 13.87
N LEU A 264 2.41 -12.85 13.07
CA LEU A 264 2.90 -13.37 11.78
C LEU A 264 4.00 -14.42 11.92
N GLY A 265 4.69 -14.46 13.05
CA GLY A 265 5.71 -15.46 13.36
C GLY A 265 6.96 -15.41 12.47
N PHE A 266 7.42 -14.21 12.06
CA PHE A 266 8.70 -14.05 11.37
C PHE A 266 9.82 -14.66 12.22
N ARG A 267 10.57 -15.63 11.68
CA ARG A 267 11.57 -16.42 12.43
C ARG A 267 12.98 -15.93 12.18
N ASP A 268 13.51 -15.16 13.13
CA ASP A 268 14.84 -14.54 13.06
C ASP A 268 15.95 -15.51 12.63
N GLU A 269 16.03 -16.73 13.20
CA GLU A 269 17.09 -17.72 12.89
C GLU A 269 17.26 -18.01 11.39
N ARG A 270 16.14 -18.19 10.66
CA ARG A 270 16.19 -18.44 9.22
C ARG A 270 16.61 -17.17 8.46
N LEU A 271 16.10 -16.02 8.88
CA LEU A 271 16.40 -14.73 8.28
C LEU A 271 17.89 -14.35 8.47
N TRP A 272 18.50 -14.78 9.58
CA TRP A 272 19.94 -14.65 9.85
C TRP A 272 20.79 -15.55 8.94
N LEU A 273 20.39 -16.82 8.73
CA LEU A 273 21.05 -17.73 7.80
C LEU A 273 20.98 -17.20 6.36
N ASP A 274 19.79 -16.84 5.89
CA ASP A 274 19.56 -16.28 4.54
C ASP A 274 20.36 -14.97 4.33
N ARG A 275 20.55 -14.15 5.38
CA ARG A 275 21.42 -12.95 5.37
C ARG A 275 22.90 -13.31 5.28
N GLY A 276 23.35 -14.31 6.04
CA GLY A 276 24.73 -14.79 6.02
C GLY A 276 25.13 -15.35 4.65
N GLU A 277 24.28 -16.19 4.06
CA GLU A 277 24.51 -16.74 2.71
C GLU A 277 24.62 -15.66 1.64
N ARG A 278 23.69 -14.68 1.62
CA ARG A 278 23.74 -13.58 0.64
C ARG A 278 25.04 -12.79 0.74
N ILE A 279 25.50 -12.46 1.94
CA ILE A 279 26.75 -11.70 2.14
C ILE A 279 27.96 -12.52 1.71
N ASN A 280 28.03 -13.82 2.04
CA ASN A 280 29.10 -14.70 1.55
C ASN A 280 29.16 -14.66 0.01
N ARG A 281 28.05 -14.97 -0.67
CA ARG A 281 27.98 -14.99 -2.15
C ARG A 281 28.43 -13.66 -2.78
N ILE A 282 28.06 -12.52 -2.19
CA ILE A 282 28.46 -11.19 -2.68
C ILE A 282 29.99 -10.99 -2.56
N PHE A 283 30.58 -11.28 -1.40
CA PHE A 283 32.04 -11.18 -1.20
C PHE A 283 32.82 -12.20 -2.02
N ASP A 284 32.28 -13.40 -2.24
CA ASP A 284 32.93 -14.43 -3.06
C ASP A 284 32.90 -14.06 -4.56
N THR A 285 31.77 -13.54 -5.06
CA THR A 285 31.67 -12.97 -6.41
C THR A 285 32.62 -11.78 -6.58
N LEU A 286 32.73 -10.90 -5.56
CA LEU A 286 33.63 -9.75 -5.57
C LEU A 286 35.11 -10.14 -5.62
N ARG A 287 35.50 -11.26 -4.98
CA ARG A 287 36.86 -11.83 -5.10
C ARG A 287 37.14 -12.31 -6.52
N LEU A 288 36.23 -13.08 -7.11
CA LEU A 288 36.38 -13.56 -8.48
C LEU A 288 36.47 -12.40 -9.50
N LEU A 289 35.78 -11.28 -9.24
CA LEU A 289 35.90 -10.05 -10.04
C LEU A 289 37.27 -9.37 -9.89
N ILE A 290 37.81 -9.29 -8.67
CA ILE A 290 39.16 -8.76 -8.42
C ILE A 290 40.23 -9.65 -9.08
N GLU A 291 40.12 -10.97 -8.92
CA GLU A 291 40.99 -11.96 -9.57
C GLU A 291 40.93 -11.87 -11.09
N GLN A 292 39.74 -11.72 -11.66
CA GLN A 292 39.55 -11.49 -13.10
C GLN A 292 40.29 -10.23 -13.57
N VAL A 293 40.11 -9.10 -12.88
CA VAL A 293 40.74 -7.82 -13.23
C VAL A 293 42.27 -7.92 -13.11
N ILE A 294 42.80 -8.56 -12.07
CA ILE A 294 44.24 -8.82 -11.91
C ILE A 294 44.78 -9.65 -13.08
N ASN A 295 44.08 -10.73 -13.45
CA ASN A 295 44.50 -11.60 -14.55
C ASN A 295 44.55 -10.84 -15.89
N PHE A 296 43.52 -10.05 -16.22
CA PHE A 296 43.53 -9.25 -17.45
C PHE A 296 44.58 -8.13 -17.46
N GLU A 297 44.83 -7.45 -16.33
CA GLU A 297 45.91 -6.43 -16.22
C GLU A 297 47.31 -7.08 -16.34
N ALA A 298 47.44 -8.35 -15.96
CA ALA A 298 48.64 -9.17 -16.18
C ALA A 298 48.71 -9.85 -17.58
N GLY A 299 47.74 -9.63 -18.47
CA GLY A 299 47.67 -10.26 -19.80
C GLY A 299 47.28 -11.75 -19.80
N ILE A 300 46.81 -12.29 -18.68
CA ILE A 300 46.39 -13.68 -18.50
C ILE A 300 44.93 -13.81 -18.97
N LEU A 301 44.73 -14.50 -20.09
CA LEU A 301 43.40 -14.85 -20.57
C LEU A 301 42.82 -16.05 -19.79
N PRO A 302 41.50 -16.10 -19.54
CA PRO A 302 40.87 -17.26 -18.92
C PRO A 302 40.99 -18.50 -19.81
N ASN A 303 41.16 -19.66 -19.17
CA ASN A 303 40.78 -20.93 -19.78
C ASN A 303 39.25 -21.14 -19.65
N GLU A 304 38.73 -22.15 -20.34
CA GLU A 304 37.29 -22.48 -20.34
C GLU A 304 36.71 -22.64 -18.93
N SER A 305 37.43 -23.29 -18.02
CA SER A 305 36.98 -23.48 -16.63
C SER A 305 36.86 -22.16 -15.87
N LEU A 306 37.81 -21.24 -16.03
CA LEU A 306 37.76 -19.92 -15.40
C LEU A 306 36.66 -19.04 -16.01
N PHE A 307 36.50 -19.08 -17.33
CA PHE A 307 35.42 -18.36 -18.02
C PHE A 307 34.03 -18.85 -17.58
N ASN A 308 33.85 -20.16 -17.43
CA ASN A 308 32.59 -20.74 -16.95
C ASN A 308 32.28 -20.28 -15.51
N ILE A 309 33.26 -20.32 -14.59
CA ILE A 309 33.11 -19.80 -13.22
C ILE A 309 32.70 -18.32 -13.24
N TRP A 310 33.33 -17.50 -14.09
CA TRP A 310 32.97 -16.08 -14.24
C TRP A 310 31.57 -15.89 -14.88
N SER A 311 31.14 -16.79 -15.77
CA SER A 311 29.83 -16.74 -16.42
C SER A 311 28.70 -17.09 -15.45
N GLU A 312 28.85 -18.19 -14.69
CA GLU A 312 27.93 -18.60 -13.62
C GLU A 312 27.74 -17.51 -12.56
N ASN A 313 28.80 -16.74 -12.29
CA ASN A 313 28.82 -15.64 -11.33
C ASN A 313 28.41 -14.27 -11.94
N ASN A 314 27.95 -14.23 -13.19
CA ASN A 314 27.58 -13.01 -13.94
C ASN A 314 28.65 -11.91 -13.89
N ILE A 315 29.94 -12.28 -14.02
CA ILE A 315 31.07 -11.35 -14.08
C ILE A 315 31.95 -11.56 -15.32
N ALA A 316 31.70 -12.57 -16.16
CA ALA A 316 32.46 -12.78 -17.39
C ALA A 316 32.39 -11.55 -18.31
N PRO A 317 33.50 -11.12 -18.93
CA PRO A 317 33.48 -10.02 -19.88
C PRO A 317 32.80 -10.43 -21.19
N CYS A 318 32.13 -9.47 -21.84
CA CYS A 318 31.60 -9.60 -23.19
C CYS A 318 32.42 -8.76 -24.18
N GLY A 319 32.11 -8.83 -25.48
CA GLY A 319 32.81 -8.06 -26.53
C GLY A 319 32.69 -6.53 -26.40
N GLU A 320 31.77 -6.03 -25.57
CA GLU A 320 31.55 -4.60 -25.31
C GLU A 320 32.20 -4.12 -23.99
N CYS A 321 32.78 -5.04 -23.20
CA CYS A 321 33.40 -4.71 -21.92
C CYS A 321 34.66 -3.84 -22.09
N ARG A 322 34.60 -2.62 -21.56
CA ARG A 322 35.78 -1.76 -21.39
C ARG A 322 36.67 -2.32 -20.28
N PRO A 323 38.01 -2.25 -20.40
CA PRO A 323 38.92 -2.61 -19.31
C PRO A 323 38.66 -1.79 -18.05
N LEU A 324 38.63 -2.46 -16.90
CA LEU A 324 38.52 -1.84 -15.59
C LEU A 324 39.88 -1.96 -14.87
N PRO A 325 40.64 -0.87 -14.65
CA PRO A 325 41.95 -0.96 -14.01
C PRO A 325 41.84 -1.42 -12.55
N MET A 326 42.71 -2.35 -12.14
CA MET A 326 42.80 -2.87 -10.77
C MET A 326 42.92 -1.74 -9.75
N ASN A 327 43.79 -0.76 -10.03
CA ASN A 327 44.03 0.38 -9.15
C ASN A 327 42.81 1.29 -8.97
N THR A 328 41.87 1.30 -9.92
CA THR A 328 40.59 2.01 -9.82
C THR A 328 39.61 1.21 -8.97
N LEU A 329 39.45 -0.09 -9.26
CA LEU A 329 38.55 -1.00 -8.53
C LEU A 329 38.93 -1.11 -7.05
N ILE A 330 40.20 -1.40 -6.75
CA ILE A 330 40.66 -1.58 -5.36
C ILE A 330 40.53 -0.27 -4.57
N ARG A 331 40.80 0.90 -5.17
CA ARG A 331 40.63 2.19 -4.50
C ARG A 331 39.17 2.48 -4.15
N ALA A 332 38.24 2.20 -5.07
CA ALA A 332 36.80 2.35 -4.84
C ALA A 332 36.31 1.44 -3.71
N LEU A 333 36.70 0.16 -3.75
CA LEU A 333 36.33 -0.81 -2.70
C LEU A 333 36.99 -0.52 -1.35
N MET A 334 38.18 0.07 -1.31
CA MET A 334 38.83 0.50 -0.06
C MET A 334 38.14 1.73 0.56
N ALA A 335 37.67 2.69 -0.25
CA ALA A 335 36.94 3.85 0.24
C ALA A 335 35.67 3.44 1.00
N GLU A 336 34.88 2.54 0.39
CA GLU A 336 33.64 2.00 0.96
C GLU A 336 33.87 0.83 1.94
N ARG A 337 35.13 0.56 2.31
CA ARG A 337 35.54 -0.49 3.28
C ARG A 337 35.05 -1.89 2.91
N LEU A 338 34.99 -2.20 1.61
CA LEU A 338 34.65 -3.50 1.07
C LEU A 338 35.91 -4.36 0.78
N TRP A 339 37.09 -3.73 0.73
CA TRP A 339 38.39 -4.41 0.61
C TRP A 339 39.39 -3.90 1.67
N PRO A 340 40.21 -4.76 2.31
CA PRO A 340 40.28 -6.23 2.20
C PRO A 340 39.32 -6.95 3.17
N LEU A 341 38.15 -6.36 3.44
CA LEU A 341 37.19 -6.91 4.39
C LEU A 341 36.55 -8.22 3.89
N SER A 342 36.06 -9.04 4.81
CA SER A 342 35.50 -10.36 4.53
C SER A 342 34.05 -10.46 5.00
N ALA A 343 33.25 -11.33 4.36
CA ALA A 343 31.88 -11.63 4.77
C ALA A 343 31.74 -11.99 6.27
N LYS A 344 32.69 -12.76 6.82
CA LYS A 344 32.74 -13.13 8.24
C LYS A 344 32.94 -11.93 9.19
N SER A 345 33.56 -10.86 8.68
CA SER A 345 33.83 -9.62 9.40
C SER A 345 32.72 -8.58 9.23
N TYR A 346 31.81 -8.75 8.27
CA TYR A 346 30.89 -7.73 7.82
C TYR A 346 29.62 -7.63 8.70
N GLN A 347 29.47 -6.52 9.41
CA GLN A 347 28.41 -6.29 10.40
C GLN A 347 27.19 -5.51 9.88
N GLY A 348 27.26 -4.90 8.69
CA GLY A 348 26.12 -4.19 8.08
C GLY A 348 24.98 -5.12 7.65
N SER A 349 23.89 -4.54 7.15
CA SER A 349 22.86 -5.29 6.42
C SER A 349 23.31 -5.60 5.00
N VAL A 350 22.58 -6.48 4.30
CA VAL A 350 22.83 -6.69 2.86
C VAL A 350 22.56 -5.41 2.08
N ASN A 351 21.56 -4.59 2.46
CA ASN A 351 21.37 -3.29 1.82
C ASN A 351 22.54 -2.33 2.08
N ASP A 352 23.10 -2.32 3.29
CA ASP A 352 24.29 -1.52 3.64
C ASP A 352 25.50 -1.93 2.76
N LEU A 353 25.52 -3.18 2.24
CA LEU A 353 26.53 -3.71 1.33
C LEU A 353 26.23 -3.36 -0.15
N LEU A 354 24.96 -3.43 -0.57
CA LEU A 354 24.53 -3.04 -1.91
C LEU A 354 24.75 -1.54 -2.16
N GLU A 355 24.33 -0.69 -1.21
CA GLU A 355 24.52 0.77 -1.29
C GLU A 355 26.01 1.13 -1.36
N ALA A 356 26.86 0.47 -0.57
CA ALA A 356 28.31 0.63 -0.63
C ALA A 356 28.90 0.20 -2.00
N LEU A 357 28.39 -0.87 -2.62
CA LEU A 357 28.81 -1.30 -3.96
C LEU A 357 28.35 -0.31 -5.05
N GLU A 358 27.19 0.33 -4.89
CA GLU A 358 26.69 1.39 -5.77
C GLU A 358 27.45 2.70 -5.60
N VAL A 359 27.87 3.07 -4.37
CA VAL A 359 28.79 4.20 -4.14
C VAL A 359 30.16 3.93 -4.76
N ALA A 360 30.73 2.74 -4.53
CA ALA A 360 31.99 2.32 -5.15
C ALA A 360 31.91 2.36 -6.69
N GLY A 361 30.81 1.87 -7.29
CA GLY A 361 30.56 1.96 -8.73
C GLY A 361 30.58 3.41 -9.24
N ARG A 362 29.80 4.29 -8.59
CA ARG A 362 29.75 5.72 -8.93
C ARG A 362 31.12 6.41 -8.80
N SER A 363 31.95 6.02 -7.83
CA SER A 363 33.32 6.55 -7.67
C SER A 363 34.27 6.18 -8.82
N MET A 364 33.95 5.11 -9.56
CA MET A 364 34.68 4.68 -10.76
C MET A 364 34.12 5.29 -12.05
N GLY A 365 33.15 6.19 -11.97
CA GLY A 365 32.43 6.73 -13.14
C GLY A 365 31.40 5.76 -13.73
N ILE A 366 31.04 4.69 -13.01
CA ILE A 366 30.02 3.73 -13.42
C ILE A 366 28.67 4.22 -12.89
N HIS A 367 27.73 4.48 -13.79
CA HIS A 367 26.35 4.84 -13.49
C HIS A 367 25.40 3.76 -13.99
N GLU A 368 24.26 3.58 -13.31
CA GLU A 368 23.21 2.59 -13.65
C GLU A 368 22.65 2.72 -15.09
N PHE A 369 22.91 3.85 -15.74
CA PHE A 369 22.39 4.22 -17.07
C PHE A 369 23.50 4.72 -18.03
N ALA A 370 24.75 4.26 -17.86
CA ALA A 370 25.86 4.63 -18.74
C ALA A 370 26.20 3.53 -19.76
N ASP A 371 26.43 3.90 -21.03
CA ASP A 371 26.80 3.01 -22.14
C ASP A 371 28.26 2.49 -22.07
N SER A 372 28.75 2.21 -20.86
CA SER A 372 30.12 1.77 -20.55
C SER A 372 30.11 0.41 -19.86
N CYS A 373 29.57 -0.59 -20.55
CA CYS A 373 29.71 -2.00 -20.22
C CYS A 373 31.14 -2.35 -19.75
N ASN A 374 31.25 -3.05 -18.62
CA ASN A 374 32.49 -3.54 -18.03
C ASN A 374 32.19 -4.65 -16.97
N PRO A 375 33.19 -5.39 -16.48
CA PRO A 375 32.98 -6.45 -15.50
C PRO A 375 32.27 -6.04 -14.20
N TYR A 376 32.43 -4.79 -13.73
CA TYR A 376 31.72 -4.30 -12.54
C TYR A 376 30.25 -3.96 -12.82
N THR A 377 29.88 -3.57 -14.05
CA THR A 377 28.46 -3.48 -14.42
C THR A 377 27.80 -4.85 -14.54
N HIS A 378 28.53 -5.87 -14.98
CA HIS A 378 28.02 -7.25 -14.97
C HIS A 378 27.83 -7.75 -13.53
N PHE A 379 28.83 -7.52 -12.68
CA PHE A 379 28.74 -7.77 -11.23
C PHE A 379 27.52 -7.10 -10.60
N LEU A 380 27.31 -5.79 -10.80
CA LEU A 380 26.12 -5.09 -10.30
C LEU A 380 24.82 -5.68 -10.89
N GLY A 381 24.78 -5.95 -12.20
CA GLY A 381 23.64 -6.59 -12.87
C GLY A 381 23.34 -8.02 -12.41
N ASN A 382 24.18 -8.63 -11.57
CA ASN A 382 23.98 -9.98 -11.06
C ASN A 382 22.72 -10.07 -10.18
N ARG A 383 21.80 -10.97 -10.56
CA ARG A 383 20.58 -11.29 -9.81
C ARG A 383 20.83 -11.68 -8.34
N ILE A 384 22.03 -12.14 -7.99
CA ILE A 384 22.42 -12.42 -6.59
C ILE A 384 22.34 -11.15 -5.72
N LEU A 385 22.70 -9.98 -6.26
CA LEU A 385 22.60 -8.69 -5.54
C LEU A 385 21.15 -8.24 -5.42
N TYR A 386 20.45 -8.09 -6.55
CA TYR A 386 19.13 -7.46 -6.61
C TYR A 386 17.94 -8.42 -6.41
N SER A 387 18.17 -9.66 -5.96
CA SER A 387 17.10 -10.63 -5.63
C SER A 387 16.37 -10.35 -4.31
N THR A 388 15.84 -9.13 -4.15
CA THR A 388 14.41 -9.03 -3.80
C THR A 388 13.62 -9.85 -4.83
N GLY A 389 12.60 -10.59 -4.39
CA GLY A 389 11.86 -11.49 -5.29
C GLY A 389 11.40 -10.78 -6.56
N GLU A 390 11.56 -11.44 -7.73
CA GLU A 390 11.10 -10.88 -9.00
C GLU A 390 9.63 -10.48 -8.88
N VAL A 391 9.35 -9.18 -9.05
CA VAL A 391 7.99 -8.66 -9.03
C VAL A 391 7.31 -9.15 -10.30
N HIS A 392 6.65 -10.31 -10.21
CA HIS A 392 5.87 -10.88 -11.29
C HIS A 392 4.77 -9.88 -11.70
N ALA A 393 4.93 -9.33 -12.92
CA ALA A 393 3.97 -8.48 -13.61
C ALA A 393 2.89 -9.32 -14.32
#